data_AF-A0A3M7EVM4-F1
#
_entry.id   AF-A0A3M7EVM4-F1
#
_cell.length_a   1.000
_cell.length_b   1.000
_cell.length_c   1.000
_cell.angle_alpha   90.00
_cell.angle_beta   90.00
_cell.angle_gamma   90.00
#
_symmetry.space_group_name_H-M   'P 1'
#
loop_
_entity.id
_entity.type
_entity.pdbx_description
1 polymer ?
#
loop_
_entity_poly.entity_id
_entity_poly.type
_entity_poly.pdbx_seq_one_letter_code
_entity_poly.pdbx_strand_id
1 'polypeptide(L)'
;MAKGRFGEDMCYCMPIVNLKVIRNLSSLQLCRARRDGTYDMWARLNFDTYERKSTTPHYHGKPADETVAGMVLFYNTFVAMKHQDRRDIPHQNLLDHLELRCDGGEYEIFGGAIKHGELRHALRLFKDRSSGVVRLEASALRGPMRDVPLWTAFVTRYVGDPDWALYEGGGLVSLAAVRPRPYVFLSGYEPPHRGRDEYLLDFALADVR
;
A
#
# COMPACT_ATOMS: atom_id res chain seq x y z
N MET A 1 24.18 -8.35 18.14
CA MET A 1 23.46 -9.63 17.92
C MET A 1 22.97 -10.14 19.26
N ALA A 2 21.80 -10.78 19.30
CA ALA A 2 21.32 -11.38 20.54
C ALA A 2 22.16 -12.64 20.81
N LYS A 3 22.87 -12.65 21.94
CA LYS A 3 23.67 -13.82 22.34
C LYS A 3 22.78 -14.81 23.06
N GLY A 4 22.91 -16.08 22.67
CA GLY A 4 22.25 -17.17 23.34
C GLY A 4 22.86 -17.50 24.70
N ARG A 5 22.27 -18.49 25.36
CA ARG A 5 22.64 -18.89 26.72
C ARG A 5 24.07 -19.44 26.78
N PHE A 6 24.62 -19.86 25.65
CA PHE A 6 26.00 -20.34 25.50
C PHE A 6 26.87 -19.39 24.68
N GLY A 7 26.41 -18.15 24.46
CA GLY A 7 27.17 -17.12 23.76
C GLY A 7 27.13 -17.22 22.23
N GLU A 8 26.32 -18.13 21.67
CA GLU A 8 26.07 -18.26 20.24
C GLU A 8 25.33 -17.05 19.69
N ASP A 9 25.66 -16.63 18.47
CA ASP A 9 24.88 -15.62 17.76
C ASP A 9 23.54 -16.24 17.36
N MET A 10 22.47 -15.86 18.06
CA MET A 10 21.13 -16.30 17.69
C MET A 10 20.63 -15.45 16.52
N CYS A 11 20.47 -16.08 15.35
CA CYS A 11 19.63 -15.56 14.29
C CYS A 11 18.16 -15.71 14.71
N TYR A 12 17.63 -14.74 15.46
CA TYR A 12 16.20 -14.72 15.79
C TYR A 12 15.42 -13.94 14.73
N CYS A 13 14.43 -14.58 14.11
CA CYS A 13 13.45 -13.91 13.26
C CYS A 13 12.50 -13.11 14.14
N MET A 14 12.52 -11.79 14.03
CA MET A 14 11.55 -10.93 14.71
C MET A 14 10.17 -11.09 14.06
N PRO A 15 9.11 -11.42 14.82
CA PRO A 15 7.74 -11.38 14.30
C PRO A 15 7.41 -9.99 13.75
N ILE A 16 6.78 -9.94 12.57
CA ILE A 16 6.39 -8.67 11.93
C ILE A 16 5.44 -7.86 12.83
N VAL A 17 4.62 -8.53 13.64
CA VAL A 17 3.73 -7.92 14.63
C VAL A 17 4.46 -7.13 15.72
N ASN A 18 5.75 -7.39 15.94
CA ASN A 18 6.60 -6.69 16.91
C ASN A 18 7.36 -5.49 16.31
N LEU A 19 7.16 -5.20 15.02
CA LEU A 19 7.83 -4.12 14.31
C LEU A 19 6.80 -3.10 13.85
N LYS A 20 7.08 -1.81 14.05
CA LYS A 20 6.38 -0.69 13.42
C LYS A 20 7.14 -0.27 12.17
N VAL A 21 6.46 0.02 11.07
CA VAL A 21 7.07 0.64 9.90
C VAL A 21 6.82 2.14 9.91
N ILE A 22 7.88 2.95 9.89
CA ILE A 22 7.81 4.42 9.91
C ILE A 22 8.44 4.94 8.63
N ARG A 23 7.74 5.82 7.91
CA ARG A 23 8.34 6.52 6.77
C ARG A 23 9.24 7.65 7.25
N ASN A 24 10.42 7.74 6.64
CA ASN A 24 11.28 8.91 6.74
C ASN A 24 11.84 9.24 5.36
N LEU A 25 11.32 10.30 4.73
CA LEU A 25 11.64 10.70 3.36
C LEU A 25 11.44 9.53 2.37
N SER A 26 12.51 9.09 1.72
CA SER A 26 12.57 7.95 0.78
C SER A 26 13.00 6.64 1.44
N SER A 27 12.90 6.55 2.77
CA SER A 27 13.23 5.34 3.53
C SER A 27 12.06 4.86 4.39
N LEU A 28 12.02 3.55 4.62
CA LEU A 28 11.17 2.94 5.64
C LEU A 28 12.04 2.41 6.76
N GLN A 29 11.73 2.84 7.98
CA GLN A 29 12.38 2.39 9.19
C GLN A 29 11.49 1.33 9.85
N LEU A 30 12.05 0.16 10.07
CA LEU A 30 11.42 -0.89 10.86
C LEU A 30 11.88 -0.73 12.30
N CYS A 31 10.95 -0.49 13.21
CA CYS A 31 11.20 -0.04 14.56
C CYS A 31 10.58 -0.96 15.59
N ARG A 32 11.24 -1.14 16.73
CA ARG A 32 10.70 -1.84 17.90
C ARG A 32 10.14 -0.82 18.87
N ALA A 33 8.97 -1.09 19.43
CA ALA A 33 8.42 -0.24 20.49
C ALA A 33 9.13 -0.54 21.82
N ARG A 34 9.53 0.52 22.53
CA ARG A 34 9.97 0.46 23.93
C ARG A 34 8.78 0.67 24.87
N ARG A 35 8.98 0.30 26.15
CA ARG A 35 7.97 0.47 27.21
C ARG A 35 7.63 1.94 27.50
N ASP A 36 8.56 2.85 27.20
CA ASP A 36 8.40 4.30 27.38
C ASP A 36 7.69 4.99 26.20
N GLY A 37 7.24 4.22 25.19
CA GLY A 37 6.57 4.74 24.00
C GLY A 37 7.51 5.19 22.89
N THR A 38 8.82 5.15 23.09
CA THR A 38 9.81 5.46 22.05
C THR A 38 10.10 4.25 21.16
N TYR A 39 10.84 4.48 20.07
CA TYR A 39 11.13 3.47 19.06
C TYR A 39 12.63 3.24 18.89
N ASP A 40 13.03 1.98 18.85
CA ASP A 40 14.38 1.56 18.44
C ASP A 40 14.37 1.10 16.99
N MET A 41 15.12 1.79 16.13
CA MET A 41 15.31 1.35 14.75
C MET A 41 16.01 -0.02 14.72
N TRP A 42 15.33 -1.01 14.15
CA TRP A 42 15.83 -2.36 13.92
C TRP A 42 16.45 -2.50 12.54
N ALA A 43 15.82 -1.93 11.52
CA ALA A 43 16.35 -1.87 10.16
C ALA A 43 15.89 -0.59 9.46
N ARG A 44 16.65 -0.19 8.43
CA ARG A 44 16.28 0.88 7.51
C ARG A 44 16.38 0.36 6.08
N LEU A 45 15.32 0.55 5.32
CA LEU A 45 15.27 0.25 3.89
C LEU A 45 15.22 1.57 3.15
N ASN A 46 16.21 1.80 2.28
CA ASN A 46 16.24 2.98 1.42
C ASN A 46 15.64 2.61 0.06
N PHE A 47 14.84 3.52 -0.50
CA PHE A 47 14.19 3.33 -1.78
C PHE A 47 14.57 4.48 -2.71
N ASP A 48 14.99 4.14 -3.92
CA ASP A 48 15.24 5.14 -4.97
C ASP A 48 13.94 5.61 -5.62
N THR A 49 12.85 4.84 -5.44
CA THR A 49 11.57 5.09 -6.09
C THR A 49 10.40 4.93 -5.12
N TYR A 50 9.45 5.86 -5.24
CA TYR A 50 8.21 5.83 -4.49
C TYR A 50 7.28 4.72 -5.01
N GLU A 51 7.09 4.67 -6.33
CA GLU A 51 6.42 3.60 -7.06
C GLU A 51 7.42 2.60 -7.67
N ARG A 52 6.95 1.44 -8.12
CA ARG A 52 7.78 0.48 -8.88
C ARG A 52 8.16 1.08 -10.22
N LYS A 53 9.44 1.14 -10.56
CA LYS A 53 9.89 1.31 -11.95
C LYS A 53 9.96 -0.07 -12.60
N SER A 54 9.16 -0.30 -13.63
CA SER A 54 9.42 -1.37 -14.59
C SER A 54 10.33 -0.78 -15.65
N THR A 55 11.61 -1.13 -15.60
CA THR A 55 12.55 -0.97 -16.71
C THR A 55 12.35 -2.14 -17.67
N THR A 56 11.62 -1.92 -18.76
CA THR A 56 11.74 -2.77 -19.96
C THR A 56 12.33 -1.93 -21.09
N PRO A 57 13.12 -2.56 -21.98
CA PRO A 57 14.41 -2.04 -22.41
C PRO A 57 14.32 -0.94 -23.47
N HIS A 58 15.24 0.02 -23.42
CA HIS A 58 15.70 0.63 -24.67
C HIS A 58 16.39 -0.47 -25.48
N TYR A 59 16.04 -0.56 -26.77
CA TYR A 59 16.66 -1.42 -27.77
C TYR A 59 18.14 -1.70 -27.46
N HIS A 60 18.47 -2.98 -27.23
CA HIS A 60 19.80 -3.65 -27.21
C HIS A 60 19.91 -4.68 -26.07
N GLY A 61 19.27 -5.85 -26.24
CA GLY A 61 19.80 -7.17 -25.87
C GLY A 61 20.28 -7.46 -24.44
N LYS A 62 20.04 -6.61 -23.43
CA LYS A 62 20.37 -6.91 -22.02
C LYS A 62 19.17 -7.52 -21.28
N PRO A 63 19.39 -8.41 -20.30
CA PRO A 63 18.30 -8.99 -19.53
C PRO A 63 17.52 -7.88 -18.83
N ALA A 64 16.24 -7.78 -19.14
CA ALA A 64 15.31 -6.89 -18.47
C ALA A 64 14.79 -7.61 -17.22
N ASP A 65 15.43 -7.42 -16.06
CA ASP A 65 14.77 -7.78 -14.79
C ASP A 65 15.36 -7.15 -13.52
N GLU A 66 15.76 -5.88 -13.55
CA GLU A 66 15.93 -5.15 -12.28
C GLU A 66 14.59 -4.51 -11.88
N THR A 67 13.70 -5.36 -11.41
CA THR A 67 12.46 -4.94 -10.76
C THR A 67 12.81 -4.31 -9.40
N VAL A 68 12.78 -2.98 -9.30
CA VAL A 68 12.90 -2.30 -8.02
C VAL A 68 11.51 -2.13 -7.41
N ALA A 69 11.26 -2.79 -6.28
CA ALA A 69 10.03 -2.58 -5.51
C ALA A 69 9.98 -1.14 -4.98
N GLY A 70 8.91 -0.42 -5.30
CA GLY A 70 8.70 0.93 -4.77
C GLY A 70 8.40 0.92 -3.27
N MET A 71 8.79 1.98 -2.58
CA MET A 71 8.57 2.15 -1.13
C MET A 71 7.14 1.84 -0.68
N VAL A 72 6.14 2.33 -1.41
CA VAL A 72 4.72 2.12 -1.07
C VAL A 72 4.31 0.65 -1.18
N LEU A 73 4.84 -0.08 -2.17
CA LEU A 73 4.52 -1.50 -2.31
C LEU A 73 5.08 -2.31 -1.17
N PHE A 74 6.32 -2.01 -0.75
CA PHE A 74 6.89 -2.64 0.43
C PHE A 74 6.04 -2.33 1.67
N TYR A 75 5.71 -1.05 1.89
CA TYR A 75 4.88 -0.61 3.02
C TYR A 75 3.53 -1.34 3.05
N ASN A 76 2.76 -1.30 1.96
CA ASN A 76 1.43 -1.91 1.92
C ASN A 76 1.50 -3.43 2.11
N THR A 77 2.52 -4.09 1.54
CA THR A 77 2.76 -5.52 1.74
C THR A 77 3.07 -5.81 3.21
N PHE A 78 3.93 -5.01 3.84
CA PHE A 78 4.27 -5.14 5.25
C PHE A 78 3.03 -5.03 6.14
N VAL A 79 2.22 -3.98 5.95
CA VAL A 79 1.00 -3.76 6.75
C VAL A 79 0.01 -4.90 6.53
N ALA A 80 -0.23 -5.29 5.28
CA ALA A 80 -1.16 -6.37 4.97
C ALA A 80 -0.72 -7.72 5.57
N MET A 81 0.57 -8.08 5.45
CA MET A 81 1.10 -9.30 6.05
C MET A 81 1.00 -9.27 7.57
N LYS A 82 1.29 -8.12 8.19
CA LYS A 82 1.22 -7.98 9.64
C LYS A 82 -0.17 -8.19 10.20
N HIS A 83 -1.19 -7.66 9.52
CA HIS A 83 -2.59 -7.85 9.92
C HIS A 83 -3.17 -9.22 9.52
N GLN A 84 -2.46 -9.98 8.68
CA GLN A 84 -2.79 -11.37 8.34
C GLN A 84 -2.00 -12.39 9.19
N ASP A 85 -1.05 -11.94 10.03
CA ASP A 85 -0.40 -12.80 11.01
C ASP A 85 -1.43 -13.25 12.07
N ARG A 86 -1.37 -14.51 12.48
CA ARG A 86 -2.29 -15.07 13.50
C ARG A 86 -2.00 -14.56 14.90
N ARG A 87 -0.85 -13.91 15.10
CA ARG A 87 -0.45 -13.31 16.37
C ARG A 87 -1.10 -11.94 16.49
N ASP A 88 -1.54 -11.61 17.70
CA ASP A 88 -2.02 -10.26 17.98
C ASP A 88 -0.87 -9.26 17.96
N ILE A 89 -1.18 -8.03 17.54
CA ILE A 89 -0.27 -6.89 17.66
C ILE A 89 -0.16 -6.55 19.16
N PRO A 90 1.02 -6.69 19.80
CA PRO A 90 1.10 -6.67 21.26
C PRO A 90 0.76 -5.33 21.92
N HIS A 91 0.85 -4.23 21.18
CA HIS A 91 0.64 -2.89 21.71
C HIS A 91 0.19 -1.91 20.63
N GLN A 92 -0.62 -0.91 20.98
CA GLN A 92 -1.14 0.08 20.03
C GLN A 92 -0.04 0.91 19.35
N ASN A 93 1.07 1.17 20.04
CA ASN A 93 2.26 1.82 19.45
C ASN A 93 2.83 1.05 18.26
N LEU A 94 2.53 -0.25 18.13
CA LEU A 94 2.95 -1.03 16.99
C LEU A 94 1.92 -0.99 15.85
N LEU A 95 0.84 -0.22 15.90
CA LEU A 95 -0.07 -0.08 14.77
C LEU A 95 0.54 0.85 13.71
N ASP A 96 0.41 0.49 12.43
CA ASP A 96 0.99 1.22 11.29
C ASP A 96 -0.04 2.16 10.64
N HIS A 97 -0.67 3.00 11.46
CA HIS A 97 -1.74 3.87 10.97
C HIS A 97 -1.17 5.07 10.23
N LEU A 98 -1.39 5.11 8.92
CA LEU A 98 -1.18 6.29 8.09
C LEU A 98 0.29 6.77 8.05
N GLU A 99 1.26 5.88 8.24
CA GLU A 99 2.68 6.23 8.35
C GLU A 99 3.25 6.79 7.05
N LEU A 100 2.62 6.51 5.91
CA LEU A 100 2.93 7.17 4.64
C LEU A 100 2.46 8.63 4.59
N ARG A 101 1.49 9.02 5.41
CA ARG A 101 0.88 10.38 5.50
C ARG A 101 1.61 11.30 6.48
N CYS A 102 2.93 11.16 6.58
CA CYS A 102 3.77 12.03 7.40
C CYS A 102 4.04 13.38 6.72
N ASP A 103 4.73 14.29 7.42
CA ASP A 103 5.26 15.51 6.80
C ASP A 103 6.22 15.14 5.67
N GLY A 104 6.02 15.77 4.49
CA GLY A 104 6.71 15.40 3.26
C GLY A 104 6.25 14.08 2.62
N GLY A 105 5.27 13.41 3.23
CA GLY A 105 4.69 12.16 2.78
C GLY A 105 3.55 12.30 1.77
N GLU A 106 2.66 11.32 1.72
CA GLU A 106 1.46 11.36 0.89
C GLU A 106 0.31 12.10 1.58
N TYR A 107 -0.57 12.71 0.80
CA TYR A 107 -1.80 13.30 1.29
C TYR A 107 -2.99 12.82 0.47
N GLU A 108 -4.14 12.72 1.13
CA GLU A 108 -5.39 12.32 0.52
C GLU A 108 -5.94 13.47 -0.33
N ILE A 109 -6.14 13.22 -1.62
CA ILE A 109 -6.82 14.15 -2.54
C ILE A 109 -8.32 13.91 -2.49
N PHE A 110 -8.73 12.65 -2.38
CA PHE A 110 -10.12 12.23 -2.42
C PHE A 110 -10.32 10.94 -1.63
N GLY A 111 -11.49 10.82 -1.01
CA GLY A 111 -11.94 9.62 -0.31
C GLY A 111 -13.42 9.38 -0.61
N GLY A 112 -13.76 8.12 -0.93
CA GLY A 112 -15.12 7.71 -1.22
C GLY A 112 -15.36 6.25 -0.86
N ALA A 113 -16.63 5.87 -0.70
CA ALA A 113 -16.99 4.47 -0.49
C ALA A 113 -17.29 3.81 -1.85
N ILE A 114 -16.71 2.64 -2.09
CA ILE A 114 -17.04 1.79 -3.24
C ILE A 114 -17.62 0.45 -2.79
N LYS A 115 -18.37 -0.20 -3.67
CA LYS A 115 -18.99 -1.51 -3.45
C LYS A 115 -18.35 -2.56 -4.35
N HIS A 116 -18.28 -3.79 -3.86
CA HIS A 116 -17.96 -4.98 -4.64
C HIS A 116 -18.82 -6.14 -4.13
N GLY A 117 -19.96 -6.38 -4.81
CA GLY A 117 -21.01 -7.26 -4.26
C GLY A 117 -21.48 -6.73 -2.90
N GLU A 118 -21.43 -7.59 -1.88
CA GLU A 118 -21.78 -7.23 -0.50
C GLU A 118 -20.65 -6.49 0.26
N LEU A 119 -19.44 -6.45 -0.31
CA LEU A 119 -18.29 -5.81 0.32
C LEU A 119 -18.37 -4.29 0.13
N ARG A 120 -18.02 -3.55 1.18
CA ARG A 120 -17.83 -2.09 1.12
C ARG A 120 -16.39 -1.74 1.42
N HIS A 121 -15.80 -0.93 0.56
CA HIS A 121 -14.42 -0.48 0.68
C HIS A 121 -14.34 1.03 0.79
N ALA A 122 -13.36 1.51 1.54
CA ALA A 122 -12.92 2.90 1.44
C ALA A 122 -11.91 2.98 0.30
N LEU A 123 -12.24 3.70 -0.77
CA LEU A 123 -11.32 4.05 -1.85
C LEU A 123 -10.73 5.42 -1.56
N ARG A 124 -9.41 5.54 -1.65
CA ARG A 124 -8.68 6.78 -1.43
C ARG A 124 -7.73 7.04 -2.57
N LEU A 125 -7.66 8.30 -2.99
CA LEU A 125 -6.69 8.81 -3.94
C LEU A 125 -5.63 9.59 -3.17
N PHE A 126 -4.38 9.13 -3.23
CA PHE A 126 -3.24 9.78 -2.61
C PHE A 126 -2.34 10.42 -3.63
N LYS A 127 -1.71 11.53 -3.24
CA LYS A 127 -0.57 12.09 -3.95
C LYS A 127 0.60 12.30 -3.01
N ASP A 128 1.77 11.84 -3.44
CA ASP A 128 3.00 12.03 -2.71
C ASP A 128 3.55 13.46 -2.92
N ARG A 129 3.89 14.16 -1.84
CA ARG A 129 4.38 15.55 -1.92
C ARG A 129 5.72 15.65 -2.64
N SER A 130 6.61 14.69 -2.40
CA SER A 130 7.99 14.75 -2.89
C SER A 130 8.13 14.34 -4.36
N SER A 131 7.41 13.29 -4.77
CA SER A 131 7.52 12.70 -6.11
C SER A 131 6.37 13.10 -7.04
N GLY A 132 5.27 13.63 -6.50
CA GLY A 132 4.06 13.91 -7.27
C GLY A 132 3.29 12.67 -7.72
N VAL A 133 3.77 11.46 -7.38
CA VAL A 133 3.12 10.19 -7.71
C VAL A 133 1.70 10.16 -7.16
N VAL A 134 0.77 9.68 -7.98
CA VAL A 134 -0.64 9.54 -7.63
C VAL A 134 -1.00 8.07 -7.60
N ARG A 135 -1.66 7.63 -6.53
CA ARG A 135 -2.12 6.24 -6.37
C ARG A 135 -3.53 6.14 -5.83
N LEU A 136 -4.21 5.09 -6.22
CA LEU A 136 -5.43 4.61 -5.60
C LEU A 136 -5.10 3.57 -4.54
N GLU A 137 -5.88 3.55 -3.48
CA GLU A 137 -5.88 2.52 -2.43
C GLU A 137 -7.30 2.15 -2.06
N ALA A 138 -7.58 0.86 -1.95
CA ALA A 138 -8.79 0.38 -1.29
C ALA A 138 -8.44 -0.33 0.01
N SER A 139 -9.23 -0.07 1.05
CA SER A 139 -9.24 -0.83 2.30
C SER A 139 -10.67 -1.18 2.69
N ALA A 140 -10.86 -2.00 3.74
CA ALA A 140 -12.21 -2.23 4.27
C ALA A 140 -12.85 -0.89 4.69
N LEU A 141 -14.14 -0.68 4.42
CA LEU A 141 -14.80 0.57 4.80
C LEU A 141 -14.90 0.73 6.33
N ARG A 142 -15.09 -0.39 7.05
CA ARG A 142 -15.30 -0.44 8.51
C ARG A 142 -14.65 -1.69 9.10
N GLY A 143 -14.59 -1.72 10.44
CA GLY A 143 -14.10 -2.86 11.20
C GLY A 143 -12.58 -2.82 11.44
N PRO A 144 -12.01 -3.90 12.01
CA PRO A 144 -10.61 -3.95 12.43
C PRO A 144 -9.60 -3.76 11.29
N MET A 145 -9.99 -4.07 10.05
CA MET A 145 -9.12 -4.00 8.86
C MET A 145 -9.29 -2.71 8.05
N ARG A 146 -9.94 -1.68 8.60
CA ARG A 146 -10.27 -0.45 7.86
C ARG A 146 -9.05 0.35 7.40
N ASP A 147 -7.92 0.16 8.07
CA ASP A 147 -6.64 0.83 7.80
C ASP A 147 -5.62 -0.12 7.14
N VAL A 148 -6.05 -1.31 6.73
CA VAL A 148 -5.21 -2.32 6.07
C VAL A 148 -5.49 -2.31 4.56
N PRO A 149 -4.46 -2.15 3.71
CA PRO A 149 -4.67 -2.08 2.27
C PRO A 149 -5.11 -3.43 1.72
N LEU A 150 -6.22 -3.43 0.97
CA LEU A 150 -6.67 -4.57 0.17
C LEU A 150 -5.96 -4.58 -1.18
N TRP A 151 -5.90 -3.43 -1.84
CA TRP A 151 -5.13 -3.25 -3.06
C TRP A 151 -4.69 -1.80 -3.27
N THR A 152 -3.67 -1.61 -4.10
CA THR A 152 -3.24 -0.27 -4.55
C THR A 152 -2.90 -0.27 -6.03
N ALA A 153 -3.12 0.85 -6.71
CA ALA A 153 -2.76 1.03 -8.12
C ALA A 153 -2.15 2.41 -8.33
N PHE A 154 -1.05 2.48 -9.08
CA PHE A 154 -0.42 3.75 -9.44
C PHE A 154 -1.04 4.29 -10.72
N VAL A 155 -1.48 5.55 -10.67
CA VAL A 155 -2.20 6.19 -11.78
C VAL A 155 -1.50 7.44 -12.32
N THR A 156 -0.31 7.78 -11.80
CA THR A 156 0.46 8.99 -12.15
C THR A 156 0.55 9.25 -13.66
N ARG A 157 0.79 8.21 -14.46
CA ARG A 157 0.96 8.32 -15.92
C ARG A 157 -0.34 8.64 -16.66
N TYR A 158 -1.47 8.39 -16.02
CA TYR A 158 -2.81 8.51 -16.59
C TYR A 158 -3.54 9.78 -16.15
N VAL A 159 -3.06 10.49 -15.12
CA VAL A 159 -3.74 11.67 -14.56
C VAL A 159 -3.99 12.77 -15.60
N GLY A 160 -3.12 12.87 -16.62
CA GLY A 160 -3.26 13.85 -17.70
C GLY A 160 -3.97 13.34 -18.95
N ASP A 161 -4.27 12.05 -19.01
CA ASP A 161 -5.07 11.44 -20.08
C ASP A 161 -6.55 11.69 -19.72
N PRO A 162 -7.42 12.16 -20.62
CA PRO A 162 -8.85 12.29 -20.32
C PRO A 162 -9.60 10.95 -20.37
N ASP A 163 -9.07 9.94 -21.06
CA ASP A 163 -9.78 8.69 -21.36
C ASP A 163 -9.45 7.56 -20.37
N TRP A 164 -8.54 7.80 -19.42
CA TRP A 164 -8.18 6.79 -18.43
C TRP A 164 -9.27 6.48 -17.41
N ALA A 165 -10.21 7.41 -17.19
CA ALA A 165 -11.29 7.27 -16.25
C ALA A 165 -12.60 7.79 -16.87
N LEU A 166 -13.59 6.90 -16.98
CA LEU A 166 -14.89 7.20 -17.58
C LEU A 166 -16.00 7.00 -16.57
N TYR A 167 -16.86 8.01 -16.40
CA TYR A 167 -18.09 7.85 -15.64
C TYR A 167 -19.16 7.20 -16.51
N GLU A 168 -19.55 5.96 -16.17
CA GLU A 168 -20.56 5.18 -16.92
C GLU A 168 -22.00 5.45 -16.44
N GLY A 169 -22.19 6.27 -15.40
CA GLY A 169 -23.50 6.53 -14.80
C GLY A 169 -23.77 5.69 -13.55
N GLY A 170 -24.75 6.12 -12.74
CA GLY A 170 -25.19 5.36 -11.56
C GLY A 170 -24.12 5.18 -10.46
N GLY A 171 -23.09 6.02 -10.43
CA GLY A 171 -21.94 5.86 -9.52
C GLY A 171 -20.82 4.97 -10.04
N LEU A 172 -20.98 4.34 -11.22
CA LEU A 172 -19.95 3.50 -11.81
C LEU A 172 -18.89 4.34 -12.55
N VAL A 173 -17.62 4.12 -12.23
CA VAL A 173 -16.47 4.67 -12.94
C VAL A 173 -15.61 3.51 -13.46
N SER A 174 -15.34 3.47 -14.76
CA SER A 174 -14.38 2.53 -15.35
C SER A 174 -13.02 3.19 -15.49
N LEU A 175 -11.97 2.44 -15.19
CA LEU A 175 -10.57 2.84 -15.31
C LEU A 175 -9.91 2.04 -16.45
N ALA A 176 -9.61 2.72 -17.55
CA ALA A 176 -9.05 2.09 -18.74
C ALA A 176 -7.55 1.85 -18.56
N ALA A 177 -7.12 0.60 -18.84
CA ALA A 177 -5.72 0.25 -19.07
C ALA A 177 -4.74 0.66 -17.95
N VAL A 178 -5.17 0.61 -16.68
CA VAL A 178 -4.30 0.91 -15.53
C VAL A 178 -3.15 -0.11 -15.50
N ARG A 179 -1.94 0.36 -15.82
CA ARG A 179 -0.70 -0.43 -15.81
C ARG A 179 0.38 0.21 -14.92
N PRO A 180 1.08 -0.61 -14.11
CA PRO A 180 0.84 -2.04 -13.88
C PRO A 180 -0.53 -2.28 -13.22
N ARG A 181 -1.01 -3.52 -13.29
CA ARG A 181 -2.27 -3.92 -12.64
C ARG A 181 -2.24 -3.57 -11.15
N PRO A 182 -3.41 -3.35 -10.52
CA PRO A 182 -3.49 -3.18 -9.07
C PRO A 182 -2.77 -4.31 -8.34
N TYR A 183 -1.97 -3.92 -7.36
CA TYR A 183 -1.30 -4.85 -6.45
C TYR A 183 -2.30 -5.21 -5.37
N VAL A 184 -2.60 -6.50 -5.26
CA VAL A 184 -3.59 -7.03 -4.30
C VAL A 184 -2.86 -7.71 -3.16
N PHE A 185 -3.29 -7.43 -1.93
CA PHE A 185 -2.63 -7.91 -0.70
C PHE A 185 -3.49 -8.91 0.09
N LEU A 186 -4.65 -9.28 -0.42
CA LEU A 186 -5.54 -10.29 0.15
C LEU A 186 -5.68 -11.47 -0.81
N SER A 187 -5.37 -12.67 -0.33
CA SER A 187 -5.49 -13.89 -1.14
C SER A 187 -6.94 -14.13 -1.56
N GLY A 188 -7.15 -14.45 -2.83
CA GLY A 188 -8.47 -14.72 -3.41
C GLY A 188 -9.34 -13.47 -3.65
N TYR A 189 -8.85 -12.27 -3.34
CA TYR A 189 -9.51 -11.03 -3.73
C TYR A 189 -9.08 -10.62 -5.13
N GLU A 190 -10.03 -10.18 -5.96
CA GLU A 190 -9.76 -9.53 -7.23
C GLU A 190 -10.54 -8.21 -7.28
N PRO A 191 -9.88 -7.07 -7.56
CA PRO A 191 -10.58 -5.82 -7.79
C PRO A 191 -11.57 -5.99 -8.95
N PRO A 192 -12.78 -5.39 -8.87
CA PRO A 192 -13.76 -5.48 -9.94
C PRO A 192 -13.14 -5.07 -11.28
N HIS A 193 -13.31 -5.89 -12.31
CA HIS A 193 -12.77 -5.60 -13.63
C HIS A 193 -13.70 -6.12 -14.73
N ARG A 194 -13.66 -5.43 -15.88
CA ARG A 194 -14.25 -5.86 -17.14
C ARG A 194 -13.14 -6.30 -18.06
N GLY A 195 -13.26 -7.49 -18.66
CA GLY A 195 -12.19 -8.03 -19.50
C GLY A 195 -10.85 -8.12 -18.76
N ARG A 196 -9.75 -7.73 -19.41
CA ARG A 196 -8.40 -8.02 -18.91
C ARG A 196 -7.75 -6.88 -18.12
N ASP A 197 -7.99 -5.62 -18.49
CA ASP A 197 -7.24 -4.46 -17.99
C ASP A 197 -8.12 -3.22 -17.70
N GLU A 198 -9.45 -3.37 -17.69
CA GLU A 198 -10.40 -2.30 -17.35
C GLU A 198 -10.95 -2.56 -15.93
N TYR A 199 -10.66 -1.66 -14.99
CA TYR A 199 -11.10 -1.81 -13.60
C TYR A 199 -12.35 -1.00 -13.34
N LEU A 200 -13.23 -1.51 -12.48
CA LEU A 200 -14.52 -0.88 -12.18
C LEU A 200 -14.54 -0.38 -10.74
N LEU A 201 -14.96 0.86 -10.56
CA LEU A 201 -15.20 1.50 -9.27
C LEU A 201 -16.68 1.83 -9.17
N ASP A 202 -17.44 0.96 -8.50
CA ASP A 202 -18.86 1.20 -8.20
C ASP A 202 -18.97 2.03 -6.92
N PHE A 203 -19.12 3.34 -7.05
CA PHE A 203 -19.26 4.21 -5.89
C PHE A 203 -20.61 4.01 -5.22
N ALA A 204 -20.56 3.85 -3.89
CA ALA A 204 -21.75 3.93 -3.09
C ALA A 204 -22.31 5.36 -3.18
N LEU A 205 -23.31 5.55 -4.04
CA LEU A 205 -24.16 6.72 -4.00
C LEU A 205 -24.64 6.88 -2.55
N ALA A 206 -24.51 8.08 -2.00
CA ALA A 206 -25.11 8.38 -0.72
C ALA A 206 -26.60 8.02 -0.85
N ASP A 207 -27.13 7.23 0.08
CA ASP A 207 -28.57 7.18 0.26
C ASP A 207 -28.96 8.65 0.50
N VAL A 208 -29.59 9.27 -0.50
CA VAL A 208 -30.19 10.59 -0.34
C VAL A 208 -31.27 10.39 0.72
N ARG A 209 -30.93 10.74 1.96
CA ARG A 209 -31.89 10.88 3.06
C ARG A 209 -32.32 12.32 3.13
#